data_AF-A0A9P1DAP4-F1
#
_entry.id   AF-A0A9P1DAP4-F1
#
_cell.length_a   1.000
_cell.length_b   1.000
_cell.length_c   1.000
_cell.angle_alpha   90.00
_cell.angle_beta   90.00
_cell.angle_gamma   90.00
#
_symmetry.space_group_name_H-M   'P 1'
#
loop_
_entity.id
_entity.type
_entity.pdbx_description
1 polymer ?
#
loop_
_entity_poly.entity_id
_entity_poly.type
_entity_poly.pdbx_seq_one_letter_code
_entity_poly.pdbx_strand_id
1 'polypeptide(L)'
;MPLYKYIARISGKPYDSFVMPVPSFNVINGGSHAGNRLACQEFMILPVGASSFREAMCIGAEVYHNLKSVIKKKYGQDACNVGDEG
;
A
#
# COMPACT_ATOMS: atom_id res chain seq x y z
N MET A 1 24.02 14.69 4.94
CA MET A 1 23.20 14.51 3.72
C MET A 1 22.12 13.47 4.02
N PRO A 2 20.83 13.74 3.72
CA PRO A 2 19.76 12.74 3.87
C PRO A 2 20.03 11.45 3.06
N LEU A 3 19.57 10.30 3.54
CA LEU A 3 19.83 8.99 2.90
C LEU A 3 19.39 8.94 1.44
N TYR A 4 18.20 9.44 1.10
CA TYR A 4 17.71 9.46 -0.28
C TYR A 4 18.62 10.28 -1.23
N LYS A 5 19.26 11.35 -0.74
CA LYS A 5 20.23 12.13 -1.52
C LYS A 5 21.55 11.37 -1.71
N TYR A 6 22.00 10.63 -0.69
CA TYR A 6 23.17 9.75 -0.82
C TYR A 6 22.94 8.67 -1.87
N ILE A 7 21.77 8.00 -1.82
CA ILE A 7 21.36 6.98 -2.78
C ILE A 7 21.33 7.54 -4.20
N ALA A 8 20.74 8.73 -4.41
CA ALA A 8 20.73 9.38 -5.72
C ALA A 8 22.15 9.63 -6.25
N ARG A 9 23.04 10.15 -5.40
CA ARG A 9 24.45 10.42 -5.75
C ARG A 9 25.21 9.15 -6.13
N ILE A 10 25.12 8.08 -5.35
CA ILE A 10 25.83 6.82 -5.66
C ILE A 10 25.22 6.08 -6.86
N SER A 11 23.95 6.33 -7.16
CA SER A 11 23.23 5.74 -8.30
C SER A 11 23.39 6.54 -9.60
N GLY A 12 24.17 7.63 -9.60
CA GLY A 12 24.36 8.51 -10.76
C GLY A 12 23.09 9.24 -11.21
N LYS A 13 22.12 9.42 -10.31
CA LYS A 13 20.87 10.16 -10.57
C LYS A 13 20.99 11.62 -10.11
N PRO A 14 20.16 12.54 -10.65
CA PRO A 14 20.04 13.88 -10.11
C PRO A 14 19.77 13.86 -8.61
N TYR A 15 20.44 14.71 -7.83
CA TYR A 15 20.35 14.76 -6.37
C TYR A 15 19.79 16.10 -5.85
N ASP A 16 19.37 16.96 -6.78
CA ASP A 16 18.74 18.26 -6.63
C ASP A 16 17.25 18.25 -7.02
N SER A 17 16.80 17.24 -7.77
CA SER A 17 15.41 17.00 -8.16
C SER A 17 15.00 15.56 -7.87
N PHE A 18 13.78 15.37 -7.34
CA PHE A 18 13.27 14.07 -6.89
C PHE A 18 11.84 13.84 -7.37
N VAL A 19 11.49 12.57 -7.57
CA VAL A 19 10.14 12.12 -7.87
C VAL A 19 9.62 11.32 -6.69
N MET A 20 8.43 11.67 -6.20
CA MET A 20 7.73 10.86 -5.21
C MET A 20 7.02 9.69 -5.91
N PRO A 21 7.14 8.45 -5.41
CA PRO A 21 6.50 7.29 -6.03
C PRO A 21 4.99 7.31 -5.79
N VAL A 22 4.23 6.64 -6.67
CA VAL A 22 2.85 6.25 -6.35
C VAL A 22 2.93 5.09 -5.36
N PRO A 23 2.30 5.19 -4.18
CA PRO A 23 2.26 4.07 -3.25
C PRO A 23 1.36 2.96 -3.80
N SER A 24 1.82 1.72 -3.68
CA SER A 24 1.04 0.51 -3.95
C SER A 24 0.68 -0.12 -2.62
N PHE A 25 -0.56 0.04 -2.17
CA PHE A 25 -1.00 -0.46 -0.86
C PHE A 25 -1.57 -1.86 -1.02
N ASN A 26 -0.94 -2.85 -0.40
CA ASN A 26 -1.55 -4.17 -0.23
C ASN A 26 -2.74 -4.06 0.73
N VAL A 27 -3.95 -4.40 0.26
CA VAL A 27 -5.19 -4.23 1.02
C VAL A 27 -5.99 -5.51 1.21
N ILE A 28 -5.62 -6.60 0.52
CA ILE A 28 -6.15 -7.94 0.75
C ILE A 28 -5.02 -8.94 0.56
N ASN A 29 -4.78 -9.74 1.60
CA ASN A 29 -3.77 -10.79 1.60
C ASN A 29 -4.42 -12.14 1.27
N GLY A 30 -3.75 -12.90 0.41
CA GLY A 30 -4.05 -14.29 0.09
C GLY A 30 -2.76 -15.09 0.00
N GLY A 31 -2.79 -16.20 -0.72
CA GLY A 31 -1.64 -17.08 -0.92
C GLY A 31 -1.04 -17.53 0.41
N SER A 32 0.29 -17.55 0.48
CA SER A 32 1.00 -17.92 1.71
C SER A 32 0.94 -16.85 2.81
N HIS A 33 0.50 -15.63 2.49
CA HIS A 33 0.44 -14.51 3.43
C HIS A 33 -0.90 -14.46 4.20
N ALA A 34 -1.83 -15.40 3.95
CA ALA A 34 -3.09 -15.49 4.70
C ALA A 34 -3.63 -16.92 4.77
N GLY A 35 -4.23 -17.30 5.92
CA GLY A 35 -4.89 -18.59 6.14
C GLY A 35 -6.25 -18.74 5.45
N ASN A 36 -6.42 -18.20 4.25
CA ASN A 36 -7.67 -18.22 3.49
C ASN A 36 -7.52 -18.99 2.15
N ARG A 37 -8.60 -19.13 1.38
CA ARG A 37 -8.60 -19.89 0.11
C ARG A 37 -8.18 -19.08 -1.11
N LEU A 38 -7.81 -17.81 -0.94
CA LEU A 38 -7.46 -16.91 -2.03
C LEU A 38 -6.07 -17.29 -2.54
N ALA A 39 -5.94 -17.71 -3.81
CA ALA A 39 -4.67 -18.19 -4.34
C ALA A 39 -3.68 -17.04 -4.63
N CYS A 40 -4.18 -15.90 -5.12
CA CYS A 40 -3.34 -14.72 -5.36
C CYS A 40 -2.90 -14.11 -4.02
N GLN A 41 -1.63 -13.75 -3.92
CA GLN A 41 -1.00 -13.33 -2.67
C GLN A 41 -1.37 -11.90 -2.25
N GLU A 42 -1.38 -10.97 -3.21
CA GLU A 42 -1.51 -9.55 -2.93
C GLU A 42 -2.51 -8.91 -3.89
N PHE A 43 -3.43 -8.12 -3.34
CA PHE A 43 -4.33 -7.26 -4.09
C PHE A 43 -4.08 -5.83 -3.66
N MET A 44 -3.50 -5.05 -4.56
CA MET A 44 -3.04 -3.71 -4.25
C MET A 44 -3.93 -2.63 -4.86
N ILE A 45 -3.99 -1.48 -4.20
CA ILE A 45 -4.56 -0.24 -4.75
C ILE A 45 -3.46 0.81 -4.97
N LEU A 46 -3.54 1.52 -6.09
CA LEU A 46 -2.58 2.55 -6.48
C LEU A 46 -3.34 3.86 -6.75
N PRO A 47 -3.18 4.90 -5.91
CA PRO A 47 -3.81 6.21 -6.12
C PRO A 47 -3.11 7.04 -7.20
N VAL A 48 -3.14 6.58 -8.45
CA VAL A 48 -2.44 7.22 -9.59
C VAL A 48 -2.96 8.63 -9.93
N GLY A 49 -4.15 9.00 -9.43
CA GLY A 49 -4.76 10.31 -9.66
C GLY A 49 -4.47 11.36 -8.58
N ALA A 50 -3.69 11.03 -7.54
CA ALA A 50 -3.36 11.97 -6.47
C ALA A 50 -2.36 13.04 -6.93
N SER A 51 -2.53 14.28 -6.46
CA SER A 51 -1.67 15.43 -6.78
C SER A 51 -0.40 15.49 -5.91
N SER A 52 -0.34 14.69 -4.85
CA SER A 52 0.84 14.60 -3.97
C SER A 52 0.93 13.24 -3.29
N PHE A 53 2.13 12.87 -2.82
CA PHE A 53 2.31 11.67 -2.00
C PHE A 53 1.42 11.68 -0.74
N ARG A 54 1.26 12.85 -0.10
CA ARG A 54 0.40 13.01 1.08
C ARG A 54 -1.06 12.69 0.75
N GLU A 55 -1.56 13.19 -0.37
CA GLU A 55 -2.92 12.91 -0.82
C GLU A 55 -3.10 11.43 -1.18
N ALA A 56 -2.10 10.82 -1.84
CA ALA A 56 -2.12 9.39 -2.14
C ALA A 56 -2.22 8.54 -0.87
N MET A 57 -1.51 8.92 0.21
CA MET A 57 -1.62 8.27 1.51
C MET A 57 -3.01 8.41 2.14
N CYS A 58 -3.62 9.60 2.07
CA CYS A 58 -5.00 9.81 2.56
C CYS A 58 -6.00 8.92 1.81
N ILE A 59 -5.96 8.92 0.48
CA ILE A 59 -6.83 8.09 -0.37
C ILE A 59 -6.65 6.61 -0.04
N GLY A 60 -5.40 6.14 0.06
CA GLY A 60 -5.11 4.74 0.41
C GLY A 60 -5.70 4.33 1.77
N ALA A 61 -5.52 5.17 2.79
CA ALA A 61 -6.04 4.91 4.14
C ALA A 61 -7.58 4.91 4.18
N GLU A 62 -8.23 5.87 3.50
CA GLU A 62 -9.69 5.94 3.40
C GLU A 62 -10.26 4.70 2.73
N VAL A 63 -9.66 4.25 1.61
CA VAL A 63 -10.09 3.02 0.94
C VAL A 63 -9.89 1.80 1.83
N TYR A 64 -8.76 1.67 2.53
CA TYR A 64 -8.49 0.54 3.44
C TYR A 64 -9.52 0.46 4.59
N HIS A 65 -9.83 1.57 5.26
CA HIS A 65 -10.81 1.57 6.36
C HIS A 65 -12.25 1.28 5.87
N ASN A 66 -12.62 1.78 4.69
CA ASN A 66 -13.90 1.44 4.07
C ASN A 66 -13.95 -0.04 3.66
N LEU A 67 -12.88 -0.56 3.06
CA LEU A 67 -12.76 -1.97 2.69
C LEU A 67 -12.89 -2.89 3.90
N LYS A 68 -12.22 -2.58 5.01
CA LYS A 68 -12.36 -3.33 6.27
C LYS A 68 -13.81 -3.41 6.73
N SER A 69 -14.55 -2.31 6.64
CA SER A 69 -15.98 -2.26 7.01
C SER A 69 -16.84 -3.13 6.08
N VAL A 70 -16.57 -3.10 4.77
CA VAL A 70 -17.25 -3.96 3.78
C VAL A 70 -16.96 -5.44 4.03
N ILE A 71 -15.70 -5.81 4.28
CA ILE A 71 -15.29 -7.18 4.58
C ILE A 71 -15.96 -7.67 5.86
N LYS A 72 -15.93 -6.87 6.94
CA LYS A 72 -16.59 -7.21 8.22
C LYS A 72 -18.06 -7.51 8.03
N LYS A 73 -18.76 -6.67 7.26
CA LYS A 73 -20.19 -6.82 7.01
C LYS A 73 -20.51 -8.07 6.19
N LYS A 74 -19.64 -8.45 5.25
CA LYS A 74 -19.89 -9.55 4.31
C LYS A 74 -19.41 -10.92 4.83
N TYR A 75 -18.28 -10.96 5.51
CA TYR A 75 -17.59 -12.20 5.89
C TYR A 75 -17.39 -12.36 7.40
N GLY A 76 -17.84 -11.39 8.21
CA GLY A 76 -17.74 -11.42 9.66
C GLY A 76 -16.49 -10.73 10.21
N GLN A 77 -16.44 -10.54 11.53
CA GLN A 77 -15.36 -9.84 12.23
C GLN A 77 -14.00 -10.55 12.05
N ASP A 78 -13.98 -11.87 12.00
CA ASP A 78 -12.75 -12.66 11.92
C ASP A 78 -12.04 -12.54 10.57
N ALA A 79 -12.78 -12.16 9.52
CA ALA A 79 -12.23 -11.88 8.19
C ALA A 79 -11.50 -10.53 8.10
N CYS A 80 -11.52 -9.72 9.18
CA CYS A 80 -10.81 -8.44 9.25
C CYS A 80 -9.50 -8.51 10.04
N ASN A 81 -9.08 -9.72 10.42
CA ASN A 81 -7.72 -9.94 10.91
C ASN A 81 -6.74 -9.68 9.75
N VAL A 82 -5.60 -9.10 10.10
CA VAL A 82 -4.59 -8.65 9.14
C VAL A 82 -3.61 -9.77 8.84
N GLY A 83 -3.11 -9.81 7.60
CA GLY A 83 -2.04 -10.74 7.22
C GLY A 83 -0.66 -10.19 7.61
N ASP A 84 0.39 -10.77 7.05
CA ASP A 84 1.79 -10.37 7.35
C ASP A 84 2.11 -8.90 6.98
N GLU A 85 1.33 -8.30 6.07
CA GLU A 85 1.58 -6.97 5.53
C GLU A 85 0.51 -5.93 5.89
N GLY A 86 -0.44 -6.30 6.78
CA GLY A 86 -1.51 -5.42 7.25
C GLY A 86 -2.92 -5.79 6.79
#